data_AF-A0A7W1DT25-F1
#
_entry.id   AF-A0A7W1DT25-F1
#
_cell.length_a   1.000
_cell.length_b   1.000
_cell.length_c   1.000
_cell.angle_alpha   90.00
_cell.angle_beta   90.00
_cell.angle_gamma   90.00
#
_symmetry.space_group_name_H-M   'P 1'
#
loop_
_entity.id
_entity.type
_entity.pdbx_description
1 polymer ?
#
loop_
_entity_poly.entity_id
_entity_poly.type
_entity_poly.pdbx_seq_one_letter_code
_entity_poly.pdbx_strand_id
1 'polypeptide(L)'
;MLIRAGGQVHGAVVVSQSTFRILQALYDVRLRLFEIVLLSLGVASVLTWVASSTIVNPLLRLQEGAAGLTARRGVLGGVFNQVKRKDEIGDLARSLEQLAARLDDHIKLLESFAGDVAHEFRNPLTAIRTAAETVADAESADERRRFLTMLLKDVDRLEKLVSGVRELASIDTQLSTAERPLVNLSELLTTLATGRGQAALRLQLPTTPTFVLGSADRLWQVFENLLDNAVGLSPTGSDVEVGPAVHSSECVVTVADRGPGIPEHTCPGSSRGFSRRRSARAHGPRS
;
A
#
# COMPACT_ATOMS: atom_id res chain seq x y z
N MET A 1 25.94 -10.28 92.70
CA MET A 1 26.64 -9.28 93.53
C MET A 1 26.93 -9.90 94.90
N LEU A 2 28.16 -9.77 95.42
CA LEU A 2 28.57 -10.39 96.69
C LEU A 2 28.36 -9.40 97.84
N ILE A 3 27.71 -9.82 98.92
CA ILE A 3 27.49 -8.99 100.11
C ILE A 3 28.60 -9.32 101.10
N ARG A 4 29.39 -8.30 101.45
CA ARG A 4 30.52 -8.43 102.39
C ARG A 4 30.27 -7.53 103.59
N ALA A 5 30.49 -8.07 104.79
CA ALA A 5 30.56 -7.30 106.03
C ALA A 5 31.76 -7.82 106.84
N GLY A 6 32.56 -6.92 107.41
CA GLY A 6 33.73 -7.30 108.21
C GLY A 6 34.84 -8.06 107.44
N GLY A 7 34.96 -7.89 106.13
CA GLY A 7 35.97 -8.59 105.32
C GLY A 7 35.66 -10.06 104.99
N GLN A 8 34.60 -10.63 105.58
CA GLN A 8 34.10 -11.96 105.23
C GLN A 8 32.88 -11.89 104.29
N VAL A 9 32.83 -12.82 103.34
CA VAL A 9 31.71 -12.95 102.41
C VAL A 9 30.61 -13.74 103.10
N HIS A 10 29.51 -13.07 103.46
CA HIS A 10 28.38 -13.69 104.16
C HIS A 10 27.29 -14.22 103.21
N GLY A 11 27.33 -13.86 101.93
CA GLY A 11 26.41 -14.41 100.94
C GLY A 11 26.60 -13.84 99.54
N ALA A 12 26.03 -14.52 98.54
CA ALA A 12 26.01 -14.11 97.15
C ALA A 12 24.58 -13.91 96.66
N VAL A 13 24.27 -12.74 96.10
CA VAL A 13 23.01 -12.49 95.39
C VAL A 13 23.23 -12.82 93.92
N VAL A 14 22.55 -13.86 93.43
CA VAL A 14 22.49 -14.20 92.00
C VAL A 14 21.24 -13.56 91.42
N VAL A 15 21.41 -12.63 90.50
CA VAL A 15 20.31 -12.06 89.71
C VAL A 15 20.13 -12.94 88.48
N SER A 16 19.18 -13.86 88.50
CA SER A 16 18.77 -14.58 87.29
C SER A 16 17.69 -13.74 86.58
N GLN A 17 18.02 -13.16 85.43
CA GLN A 17 16.97 -12.68 84.54
C GLN A 17 16.30 -13.91 83.92
N SER A 18 14.97 -14.01 84.01
CA SER A 18 14.25 -15.16 83.45
C SER A 18 14.44 -15.19 81.92
N THR A 19 14.99 -16.29 81.41
CA THR A 19 15.15 -16.58 79.97
C THR A 19 13.80 -16.45 79.23
N PHE A 20 12.70 -16.66 79.96
CA PHE A 20 11.32 -16.54 79.49
C PHE A 20 11.03 -15.21 78.77
N ARG A 21 11.51 -14.07 79.28
CA ARG A 21 11.29 -12.76 78.63
C ARG A 21 12.00 -12.65 77.28
N ILE A 22 13.18 -13.26 77.15
CA ILE A 22 13.96 -13.28 75.91
C ILE A 22 13.28 -14.21 74.90
N LEU A 23 12.84 -15.40 75.32
CA LEU A 23 12.10 -16.32 74.45
C LEU A 23 10.79 -15.70 73.96
N GLN A 24 10.02 -15.03 74.82
CA GLN A 24 8.76 -14.37 74.45
C GLN A 24 8.99 -13.23 73.45
N ALA A 25 10.01 -12.39 73.65
CA ALA A 25 10.40 -11.37 72.69
C ALA A 25 10.80 -11.96 71.33
N LEU A 26 11.49 -13.11 71.31
CA LEU A 26 11.81 -13.82 70.07
C LEU A 26 10.56 -14.35 69.35
N TYR A 27 9.53 -14.82 70.07
CA TYR A 27 8.26 -15.23 69.48
C TYR A 27 7.50 -14.06 68.84
N ASP A 28 7.41 -12.92 69.53
CA ASP A 28 6.74 -11.72 69.00
C ASP A 28 7.44 -11.18 67.74
N VAL A 29 8.78 -11.17 67.73
CA VAL A 29 9.56 -10.78 66.55
C VAL A 29 9.29 -11.74 65.39
N ARG A 30 9.27 -13.06 65.63
CA ARG A 30 8.99 -14.05 64.59
C ARG A 30 7.58 -13.87 64.02
N LEU A 31 6.56 -13.69 64.86
CA LEU A 31 5.18 -13.48 64.40
C LEU A 31 5.07 -12.22 63.53
N ARG A 32 5.69 -11.10 63.94
CA ARG A 32 5.74 -9.88 63.11
C ARG A 32 6.46 -10.10 61.79
N LEU A 33 7.58 -10.85 61.77
CA LEU A 33 8.26 -11.19 60.52
C LEU A 33 7.35 -12.02 59.60
N PHE A 34 6.64 -13.02 60.15
CA PHE A 34 5.67 -13.80 59.39
C PHE A 34 4.56 -12.94 58.79
N GLU A 35 4.00 -12.01 59.55
CA GLU A 35 2.99 -11.05 59.06
C GLU A 35 3.53 -10.20 57.90
N ILE A 36 4.74 -9.66 58.03
CA ILE A 36 5.37 -8.86 56.97
C ILE A 36 5.59 -9.68 55.71
N VAL A 37 6.10 -10.91 55.85
CA VAL A 37 6.29 -11.83 54.72
C VAL A 37 4.97 -12.14 54.04
N LEU A 38 3.93 -12.47 54.81
CA LEU A 38 2.60 -12.78 54.29
C LEU A 38 2.00 -11.59 53.54
N LEU A 39 2.09 -10.38 54.11
CA LEU A 39 1.65 -9.15 53.48
C LEU A 39 2.39 -8.90 52.17
N SER A 40 3.72 -9.04 52.17
CA SER A 40 4.55 -8.84 50.98
C SER A 40 4.21 -9.82 49.86
N LEU A 41 3.94 -11.09 50.21
CA LEU A 41 3.54 -12.12 49.26
C LEU A 41 2.15 -11.85 48.67
N GLY A 42 1.22 -11.37 49.50
CA GLY A 42 -0.10 -10.92 49.05
C GLY A 42 0.01 -9.77 48.05
N VAL A 43 0.80 -8.73 48.37
CA VAL A 43 1.02 -7.59 47.48
C VAL A 43 1.67 -8.03 46.16
N ALA A 44 2.71 -8.86 46.22
CA ALA A 44 3.37 -9.39 45.03
C ALA A 44 2.41 -10.19 44.12
N SER A 45 1.52 -10.99 44.73
CA SER A 45 0.54 -11.79 43.99
C SER A 45 -0.49 -10.91 43.28
N VAL A 46 -0.99 -9.88 43.96
CA VAL A 46 -1.92 -8.89 43.38
C VAL A 46 -1.25 -8.12 42.24
N LEU A 47 -0.04 -7.62 42.45
CA LEU A 47 0.72 -6.91 41.40
C LEU A 47 0.95 -7.81 40.18
N THR A 48 1.31 -9.08 40.39
CA THR A 48 1.49 -10.06 39.31
C THR A 48 0.19 -10.29 38.54
N TRP A 49 -0.94 -10.43 39.25
CA TRP A 49 -2.24 -10.60 38.61
C TRP A 49 -2.67 -9.37 37.79
N VAL A 50 -2.45 -8.17 38.32
CA VAL A 50 -2.72 -6.90 37.61
C VAL A 50 -1.82 -6.78 36.38
N ALA A 51 -0.51 -7.00 36.50
CA ALA A 51 0.41 -6.92 35.37
C ALA A 51 0.09 -7.95 34.28
N SER A 52 -0.22 -9.19 34.69
CA SER A 52 -0.60 -10.26 33.77
C SER A 52 -1.88 -9.90 32.99
N SER A 53 -2.89 -9.38 33.67
CA SER A 53 -4.18 -9.04 33.04
C SER A 53 -4.15 -7.75 32.21
N THR A 54 -3.35 -6.75 32.60
CA THR A 54 -3.35 -5.41 31.96
C THR A 54 -2.27 -5.25 30.88
N ILE A 55 -1.18 -6.01 30.95
CA ILE A 55 -0.03 -5.87 30.04
C ILE A 55 0.19 -7.18 29.25
N VAL A 56 0.44 -8.29 29.95
CA VAL A 56 0.91 -9.53 29.30
C VAL A 56 -0.16 -10.15 28.40
N ASN A 57 -1.36 -10.40 28.93
CA ASN A 57 -2.42 -11.06 28.16
C ASN A 57 -2.83 -10.28 26.90
N PRO A 58 -2.98 -8.94 26.93
CA PRO A 58 -3.23 -8.16 25.71
C PRO A 58 -2.10 -8.22 24.69
N LEU A 59 -0.84 -8.20 25.12
CA LEU A 59 0.31 -8.32 24.21
C LEU A 59 0.36 -9.68 23.52
N LEU A 60 0.10 -10.77 24.26
CA LEU A 60 0.02 -12.12 23.69
C LEU A 60 -1.09 -12.22 22.64
N ARG A 61 -2.25 -11.60 22.87
CA ARG A 61 -3.34 -11.56 21.87
C ARG A 61 -2.94 -10.80 20.60
N LEU A 62 -2.23 -9.68 20.73
CA LEU A 62 -1.71 -8.95 19.57
C LEU A 62 -0.68 -9.80 18.80
N GLN A 63 0.18 -10.53 19.50
CA GLN A 63 1.15 -11.44 18.90
C GLN A 63 0.45 -12.59 18.15
N GLU A 64 -0.56 -13.22 18.75
CA GLU A 64 -1.37 -14.27 18.11
C GLU A 64 -2.11 -13.74 16.88
N GLY A 65 -2.67 -12.53 16.97
CA GLY A 65 -3.30 -11.85 15.84
C GLY A 65 -2.32 -11.64 14.69
N ALA A 66 -1.14 -11.09 14.98
CA ALA A 66 -0.09 -10.88 13.98
C ALA A 66 0.41 -12.18 13.35
N ALA A 67 0.60 -13.24 14.14
CA ALA A 67 0.94 -14.56 13.62
C ALA A 67 -0.18 -15.12 12.71
N GLY A 68 -1.44 -14.90 13.09
CA GLY A 68 -2.61 -15.27 12.30
C GLY A 68 -2.63 -14.64 10.90
N LEU A 69 -2.12 -13.42 10.74
CA LEU A 69 -2.05 -12.73 9.43
C LEU A 69 -1.20 -13.51 8.41
N THR A 70 -0.15 -14.19 8.85
CA THR A 70 0.71 -14.99 7.95
C THR A 70 0.12 -16.36 7.62
N ALA A 71 -0.73 -16.90 8.49
CA ALA A 71 -1.26 -18.26 8.36
C ALA A 71 -2.62 -18.31 7.62
N ARG A 72 -3.43 -17.26 7.71
CA ARG A 72 -4.77 -17.21 7.09
C ARG A 72 -4.73 -16.48 5.75
N ARG A 73 -4.81 -17.26 4.68
CA ARG A 73 -5.18 -16.77 3.35
C ARG A 73 -6.68 -16.42 3.40
N GLY A 74 -7.03 -15.14 3.54
CA GLY A 74 -8.38 -14.70 3.13
C GLY A 74 -9.07 -13.55 3.85
N VAL A 75 -8.70 -13.15 5.08
CA VAL A 75 -9.23 -11.91 5.69
C VAL A 75 -8.24 -11.41 6.74
N LEU A 76 -7.57 -10.29 6.46
CA LEU A 76 -6.65 -9.64 7.40
C LEU A 76 -7.36 -8.60 8.30
N GLY A 77 -8.60 -8.24 7.99
CA GLY A 77 -9.40 -7.26 8.73
C GLY A 77 -10.11 -7.81 9.97
N GLY A 78 -10.12 -7.02 11.05
CA GLY A 78 -10.84 -7.31 12.29
C GLY A 78 -10.05 -8.11 13.33
N VAL A 79 -8.78 -8.43 13.05
CA VAL A 79 -7.91 -9.23 13.92
C VAL A 79 -7.60 -8.49 15.23
N PHE A 80 -7.45 -7.16 15.18
CA PHE A 80 -7.09 -6.34 16.34
C PHE A 80 -8.25 -5.47 16.87
N ASN A 81 -9.42 -5.51 16.21
CA ASN A 81 -10.61 -4.71 16.56
C ASN A 81 -11.23 -5.06 17.94
N GLN A 82 -10.77 -6.13 18.57
CA GLN A 82 -11.22 -6.53 19.92
C GLN A 82 -10.57 -5.72 21.04
N VAL A 83 -9.52 -4.95 20.77
CA VAL A 83 -8.82 -4.13 21.77
C VAL A 83 -9.45 -2.73 21.84
N LYS A 84 -10.64 -2.62 22.44
CA LYS A 84 -11.28 -1.33 22.76
C LYS A 84 -10.62 -0.67 23.99
N ARG A 85 -9.30 -0.44 23.93
CA ARG A 85 -8.53 0.29 24.95
C ARG A 85 -8.14 1.69 24.48
N LYS A 86 -8.04 2.62 25.44
CA LYS A 86 -7.66 4.02 25.23
C LYS A 86 -6.27 4.34 25.78
N ASP A 87 -5.41 3.34 25.87
CA ASP A 87 -4.01 3.47 26.28
C ASP A 87 -3.07 3.13 25.12
N GLU A 88 -1.76 3.13 25.39
CA GLU A 88 -0.69 2.89 24.42
C GLU A 88 -0.81 1.52 23.74
N ILE A 89 -1.31 0.51 24.46
CA ILE A 89 -1.57 -0.82 23.89
C ILE A 89 -2.75 -0.75 22.91
N GLY A 90 -3.77 0.05 23.22
CA GLY A 90 -4.85 0.36 22.30
C GLY A 90 -4.40 1.13 21.05
N ASP A 91 -3.46 2.08 21.18
CA ASP A 91 -2.86 2.77 20.03
C ASP A 91 -2.06 1.83 19.13
N LEU A 92 -1.29 0.92 19.73
CA LEU A 92 -0.58 -0.13 19.00
C LEU A 92 -1.54 -1.05 18.24
N ALA A 93 -2.61 -1.50 18.89
CA ALA A 93 -3.62 -2.35 18.27
C ALA A 93 -4.28 -1.66 17.06
N ARG A 94 -4.60 -0.36 17.17
CA ARG A 94 -5.13 0.44 16.06
C ARG A 94 -4.14 0.58 14.90
N SER A 95 -2.87 0.80 15.22
CA SER A 95 -1.81 0.93 14.21
C SER A 95 -1.60 -0.39 13.46
N LEU A 96 -1.61 -1.52 14.16
CA LEU A 96 -1.55 -2.86 13.57
C LEU A 96 -2.78 -3.17 12.70
N GLU A 97 -3.98 -2.78 13.15
CA GLU A 97 -5.21 -2.92 12.36
C GLU A 97 -5.14 -2.13 11.05
N GLN A 98 -4.64 -0.88 11.10
CA GLN A 98 -4.46 -0.06 9.90
C GLN A 98 -3.45 -0.68 8.93
N LEU A 99 -2.34 -1.24 9.44
CA LEU A 99 -1.37 -1.95 8.61
C LEU A 99 -1.97 -3.20 7.99
N ALA A 100 -2.71 -4.00 8.78
CA ALA A 100 -3.38 -5.20 8.30
C ALA A 100 -4.42 -4.89 7.21
N ALA A 101 -5.22 -3.84 7.40
CA ALA A 101 -6.19 -3.38 6.41
C ALA A 101 -5.52 -2.92 5.11
N ARG A 102 -4.45 -2.11 5.21
CA ARG A 102 -3.68 -1.69 4.02
C ARG A 102 -3.08 -2.86 3.27
N LEU A 103 -2.57 -3.86 4.00
CA LEU A 103 -2.03 -5.07 3.39
C LEU A 103 -3.13 -5.89 2.69
N ASP A 104 -4.31 -6.01 3.29
CA ASP A 104 -5.49 -6.66 2.71
C ASP A 104 -5.90 -6.00 1.39
N ASP A 105 -6.01 -4.67 1.39
CA ASP A 105 -6.35 -3.89 0.20
C ASP A 105 -5.29 -4.10 -0.91
N HIS A 106 -4.01 -4.14 -0.53
CA HIS A 106 -2.92 -4.33 -1.48
C HIS A 106 -2.89 -5.75 -2.07
N ILE A 107 -3.18 -6.77 -1.26
CA ILE A 107 -3.31 -8.16 -1.73
C ILE A 107 -4.51 -8.28 -2.68
N LYS A 108 -5.67 -7.72 -2.34
CA LYS A 108 -6.85 -7.73 -3.23
C LYS A 108 -6.57 -7.05 -4.55
N LEU A 109 -5.84 -5.93 -4.53
CA LEU A 109 -5.42 -5.25 -5.76
C LEU A 109 -4.53 -6.16 -6.63
N LEU A 110 -3.56 -6.85 -6.03
CA LEU A 110 -2.71 -7.81 -6.73
C LEU A 110 -3.50 -9.00 -7.28
N GLU A 111 -4.47 -9.53 -6.52
CA GLU A 111 -5.33 -10.63 -6.98
C GLU A 111 -6.22 -10.20 -8.14
N SER A 112 -6.84 -9.02 -8.07
CA SER A 112 -7.62 -8.45 -9.18
C SER A 112 -6.76 -8.25 -10.41
N PHE A 113 -5.59 -7.62 -10.24
CA PHE A 113 -4.64 -7.39 -11.33
C PHE A 113 -4.17 -8.70 -11.97
N ALA A 114 -3.83 -9.71 -11.18
CA ALA A 114 -3.45 -11.02 -11.69
C ALA A 114 -4.59 -11.69 -12.47
N GLY A 115 -5.83 -11.53 -12.00
CA GLY A 115 -7.03 -11.98 -12.71
C GLY A 115 -7.20 -11.28 -14.06
N ASP A 116 -7.10 -9.96 -14.08
CA ASP A 116 -7.24 -9.13 -15.28
C ASP A 116 -6.17 -9.47 -16.32
N VAL A 117 -4.89 -9.55 -15.91
CA VAL A 117 -3.79 -9.95 -16.79
C VAL A 117 -3.99 -11.38 -17.33
N ALA A 118 -4.42 -12.31 -16.49
CA ALA A 118 -4.70 -13.67 -16.93
C ALA A 118 -5.82 -13.72 -17.97
N HIS A 119 -6.88 -12.93 -17.80
CA HIS A 119 -7.95 -12.79 -18.79
C HIS A 119 -7.46 -12.15 -20.08
N GLU A 120 -6.69 -11.07 -20.00
CA GLU A 120 -6.13 -10.38 -21.15
C GLU A 120 -5.14 -11.24 -21.93
N PHE A 121 -4.40 -12.15 -21.29
CA PHE A 121 -3.53 -13.12 -21.96
C PHE A 121 -4.31 -14.26 -22.61
N ARG A 122 -5.39 -14.72 -21.98
CA ARG A 122 -6.19 -15.84 -22.48
C ARG A 122 -6.80 -15.54 -23.85
N ASN A 123 -7.28 -14.32 -24.05
CA ASN A 123 -7.89 -13.87 -25.30
C ASN A 123 -6.97 -14.03 -26.55
N PRO A 124 -5.80 -13.39 -26.62
CA PRO A 124 -4.88 -13.55 -27.75
C PRO A 124 -4.34 -14.98 -27.85
N LEU A 125 -4.10 -15.69 -26.74
CA LEU A 125 -3.70 -17.10 -26.80
C LEU A 125 -4.76 -18.00 -27.43
N THR A 126 -6.04 -17.79 -27.10
CA THR A 126 -7.14 -18.52 -27.74
C THR A 126 -7.24 -18.17 -29.22
N ALA A 127 -7.11 -16.89 -29.58
CA ALA A 127 -7.14 -16.45 -30.98
C ALA A 127 -5.97 -17.03 -31.80
N ILE A 128 -4.76 -17.04 -31.25
CA ILE A 128 -3.57 -17.69 -31.83
C ILE A 128 -3.82 -19.18 -32.04
N ARG A 129 -4.33 -19.88 -31.01
CA ARG A 129 -4.61 -21.31 -31.10
C ARG A 129 -5.62 -21.60 -32.23
N THR A 130 -6.73 -20.87 -32.27
CA THR A 130 -7.76 -21.03 -33.30
C THR A 130 -7.20 -20.73 -34.69
N ALA A 131 -6.51 -19.61 -34.88
CA ALA A 131 -5.93 -19.25 -36.17
C ALA A 131 -4.88 -20.28 -36.64
N ALA A 132 -4.06 -20.82 -35.73
CA ALA A 132 -3.11 -21.88 -36.04
C ALA A 132 -3.80 -23.20 -36.44
N GLU A 133 -4.89 -23.59 -35.77
CA GLU A 133 -5.71 -24.74 -36.16
C GLU A 133 -6.34 -24.51 -37.55
N THR A 134 -6.87 -23.32 -37.83
CA THR A 134 -7.54 -23.04 -39.12
C THR A 134 -6.56 -22.85 -40.29
N VAL A 135 -5.30 -22.45 -40.04
CA VAL A 135 -4.25 -22.40 -41.08
C VAL A 135 -4.03 -23.76 -41.73
N ALA A 136 -4.13 -24.85 -40.96
CA ALA A 136 -3.96 -26.21 -41.45
C ALA A 136 -5.09 -26.63 -42.41
N ASP A 137 -6.31 -26.16 -42.14
CA ASP A 137 -7.52 -26.47 -42.92
C ASP A 137 -7.78 -25.47 -44.08
N ALA A 138 -6.98 -24.40 -44.20
CA ALA A 138 -7.16 -23.38 -45.22
C ALA A 138 -6.86 -23.91 -46.63
N GLU A 139 -7.85 -23.82 -47.53
CA GLU A 139 -7.80 -24.33 -48.90
C GLU A 139 -7.13 -23.35 -49.87
N SER A 140 -7.20 -22.05 -49.61
CA SER A 140 -6.63 -21.00 -50.47
C SER A 140 -5.40 -20.32 -49.86
N ALA A 141 -4.49 -19.85 -50.74
CA ALA A 141 -3.29 -19.12 -50.32
C ALA A 141 -3.62 -17.77 -49.65
N ASP A 142 -4.72 -17.12 -50.06
CA ASP A 142 -5.16 -15.85 -49.49
C ASP A 142 -5.76 -16.02 -48.10
N GLU A 143 -6.54 -17.08 -47.88
CA GLU A 143 -7.08 -17.43 -46.57
C GLU A 143 -5.97 -17.82 -45.58
N ARG A 144 -4.99 -18.61 -46.04
CA ARG A 144 -3.80 -18.93 -45.24
C ARG A 144 -3.00 -17.68 -44.86
N ARG A 145 -2.81 -16.74 -45.79
CA ARG A 145 -2.16 -15.44 -45.51
C ARG A 145 -2.94 -14.61 -44.48
N ARG A 146 -4.27 -14.62 -44.57
CA ARG A 146 -5.13 -13.89 -43.62
C ARG A 146 -4.97 -14.43 -42.19
N PHE A 147 -5.00 -15.75 -42.01
CA PHE A 147 -4.81 -16.35 -40.68
C PHE A 147 -3.39 -16.16 -40.14
N LEU A 148 -2.36 -16.25 -41.00
CA LEU A 148 -0.97 -15.93 -40.61
C LEU A 148 -0.81 -14.47 -40.16
N THR A 149 -1.51 -13.55 -40.83
CA THR A 149 -1.49 -12.13 -40.45
C THR A 149 -2.20 -11.91 -39.11
N MET A 150 -3.30 -12.63 -38.87
CA MET A 150 -4.01 -12.59 -37.59
C MET A 150 -3.15 -13.14 -36.43
N LEU A 151 -2.46 -14.27 -36.67
CA LEU A 151 -1.48 -14.84 -35.75
C LEU A 151 -0.39 -13.84 -35.35
N LEU A 152 0.27 -13.22 -36.34
CA LEU A 152 1.33 -12.24 -36.08
C LEU A 152 0.81 -11.05 -35.27
N LYS A 153 -0.39 -10.56 -35.62
CA LYS A 153 -1.02 -9.45 -34.89
C LYS A 153 -1.30 -9.77 -33.41
N ASP A 154 -1.74 -10.99 -33.12
CA ASP A 154 -2.01 -11.40 -31.74
C ASP A 154 -0.72 -11.70 -30.94
N VAL A 155 0.36 -12.13 -31.62
CA VAL A 155 1.71 -12.22 -31.03
C VAL A 155 2.22 -10.83 -30.65
N ASP A 156 2.16 -9.86 -31.57
CA ASP A 156 2.55 -8.46 -31.29
C ASP A 156 1.75 -7.89 -30.11
N ARG A 157 0.47 -8.24 -30.01
CA ARG A 157 -0.38 -7.84 -28.89
C ARG A 157 0.09 -8.45 -27.57
N LEU A 158 0.45 -9.73 -27.55
CA LEU A 158 1.02 -10.38 -26.36
C LEU A 158 2.35 -9.75 -25.95
N GLU A 159 3.22 -9.43 -26.89
CA GLU A 159 4.50 -8.76 -26.61
C GLU A 159 4.29 -7.38 -25.97
N LYS A 160 3.33 -6.60 -26.48
CA LYS A 160 2.93 -5.32 -25.88
C LYS A 160 2.38 -5.48 -24.47
N LEU A 161 1.52 -6.47 -24.24
CA LEU A 161 0.95 -6.74 -22.91
C LEU A 161 2.04 -7.15 -21.91
N VAL A 162 2.96 -8.05 -22.30
CA VAL A 162 4.09 -8.47 -21.45
C VAL A 162 4.99 -7.28 -21.11
N SER A 163 5.27 -6.44 -22.11
CA SER A 163 6.08 -5.24 -21.92
C SER A 163 5.41 -4.27 -20.94
N GLY A 164 4.11 -4.04 -21.09
CA GLY A 164 3.33 -3.21 -20.17
C GLY A 164 3.31 -3.74 -18.72
N VAL A 165 3.18 -5.06 -18.53
CA VAL A 165 3.24 -5.67 -17.20
C VAL A 165 4.63 -5.51 -16.56
N ARG A 166 5.71 -5.70 -17.34
CA ARG A 166 7.08 -5.48 -16.85
C ARG A 166 7.33 -4.03 -16.45
N GLU A 167 6.81 -3.10 -17.24
CA GLU A 167 6.93 -1.68 -16.97
C GLU A 167 6.21 -1.32 -15.66
N LEU A 168 4.96 -1.75 -15.49
CA LEU A 168 4.19 -1.56 -14.25
C LEU A 168 4.92 -2.10 -13.02
N ALA A 169 5.51 -3.30 -13.12
CA ALA A 169 6.29 -3.88 -12.03
C ALA A 169 7.59 -3.10 -11.71
N SER A 170 8.10 -2.32 -12.66
CA SER A 170 9.34 -1.55 -12.51
C SER A 170 9.13 -0.14 -11.97
N ILE A 171 7.91 0.43 -12.10
CA ILE A 171 7.61 1.83 -11.76
C ILE A 171 7.95 2.15 -10.28
N ASP A 172 7.56 1.30 -9.33
CA ASP A 172 7.80 1.56 -7.90
C ASP A 172 9.29 1.60 -7.52
N THR A 173 10.10 0.74 -8.13
CA THR A 173 11.54 0.68 -7.86
C THR A 173 12.29 1.87 -8.47
N GLN A 174 11.81 2.40 -9.59
CA GLN A 174 12.50 3.43 -10.34
C GLN A 174 12.09 4.86 -9.95
N LEU A 175 10.89 5.06 -9.39
CA LEU A 175 10.43 6.36 -8.85
C LEU A 175 11.29 6.85 -7.66
N SER A 176 11.88 5.90 -6.92
CA SER A 176 12.67 6.17 -5.71
C SER A 176 14.12 6.60 -6.00
N THR A 177 14.62 6.40 -7.23
CA THR A 177 16.06 6.51 -7.54
C THR A 177 16.37 7.31 -8.81
N ALA A 178 15.35 7.77 -9.56
CA ALA A 178 15.56 8.47 -10.82
C ALA A 178 16.01 9.93 -10.63
N GLU A 179 17.13 10.29 -11.26
CA GLU A 179 17.48 11.70 -11.50
C GLU A 179 16.36 12.37 -12.32
N ARG A 180 16.03 13.62 -11.97
CA ARG A 180 14.96 14.40 -12.60
C ARG A 180 15.57 15.64 -13.26
N PRO A 181 16.23 15.49 -14.42
CA PRO A 181 16.77 16.63 -15.14
C PRO A 181 15.66 17.57 -15.63
N LEU A 182 16.03 18.79 -16.00
CA LEU A 182 15.13 19.75 -16.61
C LEU A 182 14.89 19.36 -18.08
N VAL A 183 13.64 19.08 -18.46
CA VAL A 183 13.23 18.64 -19.80
C VAL A 183 12.38 19.71 -20.47
N ASN A 184 12.68 20.02 -21.73
CA ASN A 184 11.87 20.89 -22.58
C ASN A 184 10.65 20.14 -23.11
N LEU A 185 9.50 20.36 -22.47
CA LEU A 185 8.25 19.66 -22.79
C LEU A 185 7.67 20.09 -24.14
N SER A 186 7.83 21.36 -24.51
CA SER A 186 7.35 21.89 -25.78
C SER A 186 8.04 21.21 -26.97
N GLU A 187 9.35 20.99 -26.86
CA GLU A 187 10.16 20.29 -27.87
C GLU A 187 9.78 18.80 -27.98
N LEU A 188 9.65 18.12 -26.84
CA LEU A 188 9.23 16.72 -26.78
C LEU A 188 7.89 16.49 -27.48
N LEU A 189 6.88 17.31 -27.16
CA LEU A 189 5.54 17.22 -27.78
C LEU A 189 5.57 17.55 -29.28
N THR A 190 6.43 18.50 -29.69
CA THR A 190 6.62 18.84 -31.11
C THR A 190 7.17 17.66 -31.91
N THR A 191 8.19 16.99 -31.37
CA THR A 191 8.80 15.82 -32.00
C THR A 191 7.80 14.67 -32.13
N LEU A 192 7.03 14.38 -31.07
CA LEU A 192 5.98 13.36 -31.08
C LEU A 192 4.89 13.63 -32.13
N ALA A 193 4.45 14.88 -32.28
CA ALA A 193 3.44 15.24 -33.27
C ALA A 193 3.98 15.17 -34.71
N THR A 194 5.24 15.57 -34.92
CA THR A 194 5.87 15.58 -36.24
C THR A 194 6.00 14.16 -36.80
N GLY A 195 6.31 13.18 -35.95
CA GLY A 195 6.40 11.77 -36.34
C GLY A 195 5.06 11.13 -36.76
N ARG A 196 3.93 11.72 -36.38
CA ARG A 196 2.57 11.16 -36.60
C ARG A 196 1.81 11.83 -37.76
N GLY A 197 2.35 12.93 -38.30
CA GLY A 197 1.73 13.72 -39.37
C GLY A 197 0.68 14.72 -38.85
N GLN A 198 0.65 15.91 -39.45
CA GLN A 198 -0.20 17.04 -39.00
C GLN A 198 -1.71 16.78 -39.08
N ALA A 199 -2.16 15.77 -39.84
CA ALA A 199 -3.58 15.51 -40.09
C ALA A 199 -4.31 14.75 -38.96
N ALA A 200 -3.58 14.27 -37.94
CA ALA A 200 -4.16 13.57 -36.79
C ALA A 200 -3.98 14.33 -35.46
N LEU A 201 -3.09 15.31 -35.41
CA LEU A 201 -2.63 15.96 -34.18
C LEU A 201 -2.52 17.47 -34.35
N ARG A 202 -3.29 18.21 -33.54
CA ARG A 202 -3.25 19.67 -33.46
C ARG A 202 -2.54 20.10 -32.17
N LEU A 203 -1.33 20.62 -32.31
CA LEU A 203 -0.56 21.16 -31.19
C LEU A 203 -0.99 22.58 -30.83
N GLN A 204 -1.25 22.82 -29.56
CA GLN A 204 -1.46 24.14 -28.95
C GLN A 204 -0.31 24.41 -28.00
N LEU A 205 0.82 24.88 -28.54
CA LEU A 205 1.99 25.22 -27.74
C LEU A 205 1.93 26.68 -27.28
N PRO A 206 2.26 26.97 -26.01
CA PRO A 206 2.43 28.33 -25.54
C PRO A 206 3.65 29.00 -26.21
N THR A 207 3.65 30.34 -26.25
CA THR A 207 4.71 31.13 -26.89
C THR A 207 6.07 30.96 -26.23
N THR A 208 6.10 30.61 -24.93
CA THR A 208 7.32 30.33 -24.17
C THR A 208 7.53 28.82 -24.02
N PRO A 209 8.75 28.30 -24.22
CA PRO A 209 9.05 26.89 -23.99
C PRO A 209 8.83 26.51 -22.53
N THR A 210 8.17 25.37 -22.32
CA THR A 210 7.81 24.87 -20.99
C THR A 210 8.81 23.84 -20.52
N PHE A 211 9.37 24.02 -19.33
CA PHE A 211 10.34 23.11 -18.74
C PHE A 211 9.77 22.40 -17.52
N VAL A 212 10.03 21.10 -17.41
CA VAL A 212 9.59 20.26 -16.28
C VAL A 212 10.74 19.39 -15.77
N LEU A 213 10.77 19.12 -14.47
CA LEU A 213 11.73 18.17 -13.89
C LEU A 213 11.23 16.74 -14.10
N GLY A 214 11.96 15.93 -14.86
CA GLY A 214 11.57 14.56 -15.15
C GLY A 214 12.54 13.82 -16.04
N SER A 215 12.34 12.51 -16.21
CA SER A 215 13.08 11.72 -17.20
C SER A 215 12.48 11.95 -18.58
N ALA A 216 13.31 12.37 -19.55
CA ALA A 216 12.88 12.62 -20.93
C ALA A 216 12.25 11.36 -21.55
N ASP A 217 12.87 10.20 -21.38
CA ASP A 217 12.38 8.91 -21.92
C ASP A 217 11.01 8.53 -21.35
N ARG A 218 10.78 8.77 -20.06
CA ARG A 218 9.47 8.50 -19.43
C ARG A 218 8.39 9.44 -19.91
N LEU A 219 8.71 10.74 -19.97
CA LEU A 219 7.76 11.72 -20.47
C LEU A 219 7.41 11.39 -21.93
N TRP A 220 8.41 11.03 -22.74
CA TRP A 220 8.21 10.55 -24.10
C TRP A 220 7.22 9.38 -24.13
N GLN A 221 7.48 8.34 -23.36
CA GLN A 221 6.65 7.14 -23.31
C GLN A 221 5.22 7.43 -22.84
N VAL A 222 5.04 8.27 -21.83
CA VAL A 222 3.71 8.68 -21.33
C VAL A 222 2.94 9.38 -22.44
N PHE A 223 3.53 10.37 -23.09
CA PHE A 223 2.84 11.12 -24.14
C PHE A 223 2.63 10.27 -25.40
N GLU A 224 3.57 9.40 -25.76
CA GLU A 224 3.41 8.46 -26.86
C GLU A 224 2.19 7.55 -26.63
N ASN A 225 2.10 6.93 -25.45
CA ASN A 225 0.97 6.08 -25.06
C ASN A 225 -0.36 6.83 -25.04
N LEU A 226 -0.39 8.05 -24.49
CA LEU A 226 -1.60 8.87 -24.46
C LEU A 226 -2.05 9.28 -25.87
N LEU A 227 -1.10 9.65 -26.73
CA LEU A 227 -1.37 10.03 -28.12
C LEU A 227 -1.83 8.85 -28.96
N ASP A 228 -1.24 7.66 -28.78
CA ASP A 228 -1.68 6.43 -29.44
C ASP A 228 -3.13 6.09 -29.09
N ASN A 229 -3.45 6.18 -27.79
CA ASN A 229 -4.82 5.96 -27.34
C ASN A 229 -5.78 6.99 -27.93
N ALA A 230 -5.41 8.28 -27.88
CA ALA A 230 -6.24 9.37 -28.38
C ALA A 230 -6.54 9.24 -29.89
N VAL A 231 -5.53 8.92 -30.70
CA VAL A 231 -5.68 8.74 -32.15
C VAL A 231 -6.42 7.45 -32.46
N GLY A 232 -6.12 6.35 -31.77
CA GLY A 232 -6.75 5.04 -32.01
C GLY A 232 -8.24 4.97 -31.67
N LEU A 233 -8.70 5.76 -30.69
CA LEU A 233 -10.11 5.82 -30.27
C LEU A 233 -10.92 6.91 -30.99
N SER A 234 -10.24 7.80 -31.72
CA SER A 234 -10.87 8.91 -32.43
C SER A 234 -11.44 8.48 -33.79
N PRO A 235 -12.63 8.98 -34.20
CA PRO A 235 -13.16 8.75 -35.54
C PRO A 235 -12.18 9.20 -36.63
N THR A 236 -12.18 8.53 -37.79
CA THR A 236 -11.34 8.89 -38.94
C THR A 236 -11.53 10.34 -39.36
N GLY A 237 -10.43 11.11 -39.40
CA GLY A 237 -10.44 12.53 -39.78
C GLY A 237 -10.76 13.50 -38.64
N SER A 238 -10.73 13.07 -37.38
CA SER A 238 -10.81 13.98 -36.23
C SER A 238 -9.43 14.30 -35.65
N ASP A 239 -9.21 15.58 -35.35
CA ASP A 239 -7.97 16.06 -34.75
C ASP A 239 -7.93 15.78 -33.24
N VAL A 240 -6.80 15.27 -32.75
CA VAL A 240 -6.46 15.24 -31.32
C VAL A 240 -5.74 16.54 -30.94
N GLU A 241 -6.23 17.27 -29.95
CA GLU A 241 -5.61 18.51 -29.48
C GLU A 241 -4.67 18.23 -28.31
N VAL A 242 -3.41 18.71 -28.38
CA VAL A 242 -2.44 18.60 -27.27
C VAL A 242 -1.77 19.92 -26.98
N GLY A 243 -1.74 20.33 -25.71
CA GLY A 243 -1.10 21.58 -25.30
C GLY A 243 -0.70 21.60 -23.82
N PRO A 244 0.56 22.00 -23.51
CA PRO A 244 0.96 22.31 -22.15
C PRO A 244 0.51 23.72 -21.76
N ALA A 245 -0.06 23.87 -20.57
CA ALA A 245 -0.45 25.14 -19.98
C ALA A 245 0.15 25.26 -18.58
N VAL A 246 0.94 26.30 -18.35
CA VAL A 246 1.56 26.57 -17.05
C VAL A 246 0.57 27.36 -16.18
N HIS A 247 0.20 26.80 -15.03
CA HIS A 247 -0.63 27.44 -14.03
C HIS A 247 0.17 27.52 -12.72
N SER A 248 0.49 28.74 -12.28
CA SER A 248 1.30 29.01 -11.09
C SER A 248 2.60 28.18 -11.00
N SER A 249 2.59 27.08 -10.24
CA SER A 249 3.74 26.20 -9.99
C SER A 249 3.64 24.85 -10.71
N GLU A 250 2.59 24.62 -11.49
CA GLU A 250 2.31 23.34 -12.14
C GLU A 250 2.19 23.48 -13.65
N CYS A 251 2.71 22.49 -14.38
CA CYS A 251 2.50 22.36 -15.81
C CYS A 251 1.37 21.37 -16.06
N VAL A 252 0.26 21.84 -16.63
CA VAL A 252 -0.90 21.02 -16.98
C VAL A 252 -0.85 20.73 -18.47
N VAL A 253 -0.64 19.47 -18.85
CA VAL A 253 -0.75 19.04 -20.26
C VAL A 253 -2.14 18.50 -20.51
N THR A 254 -2.84 19.09 -21.48
CA THR A 254 -4.16 18.61 -21.90
C THR A 254 -4.03 17.83 -23.20
N VAL A 255 -4.57 16.61 -23.23
CA VAL A 255 -4.76 15.78 -24.44
C VAL A 255 -6.26 15.59 -24.63
N ALA A 256 -6.81 16.10 -25.73
CA ALA A 256 -8.24 16.05 -26.01
C ALA A 256 -8.52 15.30 -27.32
N ASP A 257 -9.19 14.16 -27.19
CA ASP A 257 -9.65 13.32 -28.31
C ASP A 257 -11.16 13.49 -28.58
N ARG A 258 -11.64 12.94 -29.70
CA ARG A 258 -13.08 12.91 -30.07
C ARG A 258 -13.69 11.52 -30.01
N GLY A 259 -13.08 10.61 -29.25
CA GLY A 259 -13.57 9.26 -29.07
C GLY A 259 -14.86 9.17 -28.24
N PRO A 260 -15.42 7.96 -28.10
CA PRO A 260 -16.67 7.72 -27.37
C PRO A 260 -16.58 8.09 -25.88
N GLY A 261 -15.37 8.25 -25.32
CA GLY A 261 -15.12 8.49 -23.91
C GLY A 261 -15.32 7.23 -23.05
N ILE A 262 -14.89 7.29 -21.79
CA ILE A 262 -14.98 6.17 -20.84
C ILE A 262 -16.34 6.26 -20.10
N PRO A 263 -17.13 5.17 -19.99
CA PRO A 263 -18.37 5.17 -19.22
C PRO A 263 -18.12 5.38 -17.71
N GLU A 264 -18.99 6.13 -17.03
CA GLU A 264 -18.83 6.50 -15.61
C GLU A 264 -18.75 5.30 -14.65
N HIS A 265 -19.35 4.17 -15.01
CA HIS A 265 -19.41 2.97 -14.17
C HIS A 265 -18.13 2.11 -14.23
N THR A 266 -17.23 2.36 -15.19
CA THR A 266 -16.05 1.52 -15.44
C THR A 266 -14.78 2.04 -14.78
N CYS A 267 -14.82 3.19 -14.10
CA CYS A 267 -13.60 3.79 -13.51
C CYS A 267 -13.88 4.60 -12.22
N PRO A 268 -13.76 4.00 -11.02
CA PRO A 268 -13.82 4.74 -9.77
C PRO A 268 -12.54 5.58 -9.61
N GLY A 269 -12.61 6.90 -9.85
CA GLY A 269 -11.49 7.84 -9.64
C GLY A 269 -11.06 8.68 -10.85
N SER A 270 -11.60 8.43 -12.05
CA SER A 270 -11.24 9.15 -13.29
C SER A 270 -11.60 10.65 -13.30
N SER A 271 -12.50 11.08 -12.41
CA SER A 271 -13.04 12.45 -12.39
C SER A 271 -12.03 13.53 -12.00
N ARG A 272 -10.86 13.17 -11.46
CA ARG A 272 -9.82 14.14 -11.08
C ARG A 272 -8.84 14.49 -12.20
N GLY A 273 -8.82 13.74 -13.31
CA GLY A 273 -7.84 13.94 -14.41
C GLY A 273 -8.42 13.99 -15.83
N PHE A 274 -9.60 13.41 -16.07
CA PHE A 274 -10.23 13.40 -17.39
C PHE A 274 -11.54 14.20 -17.37
N SER A 275 -11.51 15.44 -17.87
CA SER A 275 -12.73 16.26 -18.04
C SER A 275 -13.27 16.15 -19.46
N ARG A 276 -14.53 15.74 -19.62
CA ARG A 276 -15.19 15.66 -20.93
C ARG A 276 -15.60 17.07 -21.39
N ARG A 277 -15.17 17.49 -22.59
CA ARG A 277 -15.65 18.74 -23.21
C ARG A 277 -17.11 18.52 -23.63
N ARG A 278 -18.06 19.22 -22.99
CA ARG A 278 -19.46 19.27 -23.45
C ARG A 278 -19.48 19.84 -24.87
N SER A 279 -20.02 19.11 -25.84
CA SER A 279 -20.18 19.62 -27.20
C SER A 279 -21.11 20.84 -27.16
N ALA A 280 -20.58 22.00 -27.54
CA ALA A 280 -21.39 23.18 -27.75
C ALA A 280 -22.30 22.93 -28.95
N ARG A 281 -23.60 22.72 -28.70
CA ARG A 281 -24.63 22.75 -29.75
C ARG A 281 -24.55 24.11 -30.44
N ALA A 282 -24.24 24.08 -31.74
CA ALA A 282 -24.36 25.20 -32.64
C ALA A 282 -25.74 25.85 -32.48
N HIS A 283 -25.77 27.04 -31.89
CA HIS A 283 -26.92 27.93 -32.03
C HIS A 283 -26.85 28.50 -33.45
N GLY A 284 -27.76 28.05 -34.30
CA GLY A 284 -28.00 28.65 -35.59
C GLY A 284 -28.36 30.14 -35.44
N PRO A 285 -28.08 30.97 -36.46
CA PRO A 285 -28.34 32.39 -36.38
C PRO A 285 -29.86 32.60 -36.34
N ARG A 286 -30.33 33.36 -35.36
CA ARG A 286 -31.66 33.97 -35.43
C ARG A 286 -31.51 35.32 -36.12
N SER A 287 -32.30 35.46 -37.19
CA SER A 287 -32.74 36.66 -37.91
C SER A 287 -32.60 37.97 -37.15
#